data_AF-A0A2X3KJ43-F1
#
_entry.id   AF-A0A2X3KJ43-F1
#
_cell.length_a   1.000
_cell.length_b   1.000
_cell.length_c   1.000
_cell.angle_alpha   90.00
_cell.angle_beta   90.00
_cell.angle_gamma   90.00
#
_symmetry.space_group_name_H-M   'P 1'
#
loop_
_entity.id
_entity.type
_entity.pdbx_description
1 polymer ?
#
loop_
_entity_poly.entity_id
_entity_poly.type
_entity_poly.pdbx_seq_one_letter_code
_entity_poly.pdbx_strand_id
1 'polypeptide(L)'
;MNGIGERAGNCSLEEVIMAIKVRKDILNVHTAINHQEIWRTSQLVSQICNMPIPANKAIVGSGAFAHSSGIHQDGVLKNRENYEIMTPESIGLNQIQLNLTSRSGRAAVKHRMDEMGYKESEYNLDNLYDAFLKLADKKGQVFDYDLEALAFIGKQQEEPEHFRLDYFSVQSGSNDIATGRRQTGLWRRSQSRSRQR
;
A
#
# COMPACT_ATOMS: atom_id res chain seq x y z
N MET A 1 -26.01 -2.01 6.97
CA MET A 1 -24.62 -1.80 6.54
C MET A 1 -23.78 -2.98 6.97
N ASN A 2 -22.81 -3.39 6.16
CA ASN A 2 -21.86 -4.49 6.41
C ASN A 2 -22.53 -5.86 6.61
N GLY A 3 -23.82 -5.98 6.30
CA GLY A 3 -24.63 -7.16 6.62
C GLY A 3 -24.85 -7.41 8.12
N ILE A 4 -24.54 -6.46 9.01
CA ILE A 4 -24.69 -6.68 10.47
C ILE A 4 -26.16 -6.96 10.82
N GLY A 5 -26.37 -7.99 11.63
CA GLY A 5 -27.66 -8.48 12.08
C GLY A 5 -27.52 -9.75 12.91
N GLU A 6 -28.63 -10.37 13.30
CA GLU A 6 -28.63 -11.62 14.07
C GLU A 6 -28.07 -12.80 13.25
N ARG A 7 -27.37 -13.74 13.90
CA ARG A 7 -26.79 -14.95 13.29
C ARG A 7 -25.86 -14.65 12.11
N ALA A 8 -26.30 -14.92 10.88
CA ALA A 8 -25.54 -14.68 9.66
C ALA A 8 -25.64 -13.22 9.17
N GLY A 9 -26.52 -12.42 9.78
CA GLY A 9 -26.69 -11.02 9.44
C GLY A 9 -27.96 -10.69 8.67
N ASN A 10 -28.06 -9.43 8.26
CA ASN A 10 -29.15 -8.90 7.45
C ASN A 10 -28.71 -8.78 5.98
N CYS A 11 -29.69 -8.52 5.11
CA CYS A 11 -29.41 -8.10 3.74
C CYS A 11 -28.46 -6.88 3.73
N SER A 12 -27.36 -7.00 3.00
CA SER A 12 -26.32 -5.98 2.93
C SER A 12 -26.81 -4.77 2.15
N LEU A 13 -26.99 -3.65 2.84
CA LEU A 13 -27.47 -2.40 2.25
C LEU A 13 -26.58 -1.93 1.10
N GLU A 14 -25.26 -1.93 1.30
CA GLU A 14 -24.28 -1.52 0.30
C GLU A 14 -24.30 -2.41 -0.96
N GLU A 15 -24.52 -3.72 -0.81
CA GLU A 15 -24.65 -4.64 -1.95
C GLU A 15 -25.92 -4.36 -2.76
N VAL A 16 -27.06 -4.15 -2.09
CA VAL A 16 -28.33 -3.86 -2.77
C VAL A 16 -28.27 -2.52 -3.51
N ILE A 17 -27.73 -1.48 -2.88
CA ILE A 17 -27.57 -0.17 -3.52
C ILE A 17 -26.72 -0.30 -4.79
N MET A 18 -25.57 -0.98 -4.69
CA MET A 18 -24.66 -1.11 -5.82
C MET A 18 -25.20 -2.03 -6.90
N ALA A 19 -25.94 -3.09 -6.55
CA ALA A 19 -26.64 -3.92 -7.52
C ALA A 19 -27.64 -3.09 -8.35
N ILE A 20 -28.48 -2.27 -7.69
CA ILE A 20 -29.43 -1.37 -8.36
C ILE A 20 -28.68 -0.37 -9.25
N LYS A 21 -27.59 0.22 -8.75
CA LYS A 21 -26.80 1.23 -9.48
C LYS A 21 -26.10 0.66 -10.72
N VAL A 22 -25.46 -0.50 -10.58
CA VAL A 22 -24.68 -1.17 -11.64
C VAL A 22 -25.60 -1.78 -12.69
N ARG A 23 -26.75 -2.33 -12.28
CA ARG A 23 -27.72 -2.99 -13.17
C ARG A 23 -28.94 -2.14 -13.48
N LYS A 24 -28.82 -0.81 -13.44
CA LYS A 24 -29.90 0.14 -13.75
C LYS A 24 -30.51 -0.04 -15.15
N ASP A 25 -29.77 -0.68 -16.06
CA ASP A 25 -30.16 -1.01 -17.43
C ASP A 25 -31.20 -2.12 -17.51
N ILE A 26 -31.20 -3.04 -16.53
CA ILE A 26 -32.15 -4.17 -16.45
C ILE A 26 -33.09 -4.06 -15.25
N LEU A 27 -32.68 -3.35 -14.20
CA LEU A 27 -33.47 -3.13 -12.99
C LEU A 27 -34.23 -1.81 -13.14
N ASN A 28 -35.55 -1.89 -13.33
CA ASN A 28 -36.43 -0.72 -13.43
C ASN A 28 -36.77 -0.13 -12.04
N VAL A 29 -35.76 0.01 -11.17
CA VAL A 29 -35.86 0.56 -9.82
C VAL A 29 -34.73 1.54 -9.56
N HIS A 30 -34.94 2.49 -8.64
CA HIS A 30 -33.94 3.49 -8.27
C HIS A 30 -33.93 3.71 -6.76
N THR A 31 -32.85 4.28 -6.25
CA THR A 31 -32.73 4.70 -4.84
C THR A 31 -32.26 6.15 -4.79
N ALA A 32 -32.61 6.86 -3.72
CA ALA A 32 -32.12 8.21 -3.43
C ALA A 32 -30.84 8.21 -2.57
N ILE A 33 -30.19 7.05 -2.43
CA ILE A 33 -29.05 6.90 -1.52
C ILE A 33 -27.79 7.45 -2.20
N ASN A 34 -27.05 8.28 -1.46
CA ASN A 34 -25.74 8.73 -1.90
C ASN A 34 -24.73 7.58 -1.78
N HIS A 35 -24.51 6.86 -2.89
CA HIS A 35 -23.61 5.72 -2.93
C HIS A 35 -22.14 6.10 -2.66
N GLN A 36 -21.74 7.36 -2.86
CA GLN A 36 -20.38 7.82 -2.54
C GLN A 36 -20.08 7.86 -1.03
N GLU A 37 -21.08 7.70 -0.16
CA GLU A 37 -20.85 7.63 1.30
C GLU A 37 -20.76 6.19 1.82
N ILE A 38 -20.90 5.18 0.94
CA ILE A 38 -20.93 3.77 1.32
C ILE A 38 -19.66 3.36 2.05
N TRP A 39 -18.48 3.65 1.48
CA TRP A 39 -17.22 3.19 2.06
C TRP A 39 -16.99 3.80 3.44
N ARG A 40 -17.13 5.13 3.57
CA ARG A 40 -16.98 5.85 4.84
C ARG A 40 -17.96 5.34 5.90
N THR A 41 -19.22 5.18 5.53
CA THR A 41 -20.26 4.68 6.45
C THR A 41 -19.98 3.25 6.89
N SER A 42 -19.52 2.39 5.97
CA SER A 42 -19.12 1.02 6.26
C SER A 42 -17.97 0.96 7.28
N GLN A 43 -16.93 1.78 7.11
CA GLN A 43 -15.81 1.88 8.07
C GLN A 43 -16.28 2.38 9.44
N LEU A 44 -17.13 3.41 9.48
CA LEU A 44 -17.68 3.95 10.72
C LEU A 44 -18.47 2.89 11.50
N VAL A 45 -19.35 2.15 10.82
CA VAL A 45 -20.14 1.07 11.45
C VAL A 45 -19.22 -0.04 11.96
N SER A 46 -18.18 -0.42 11.20
CA SER A 46 -17.18 -1.41 11.63
C SER A 46 -16.49 -1.00 12.93
N GLN A 47 -16.11 0.28 13.05
CA GLN A 47 -15.46 0.84 14.24
C GLN A 47 -16.40 0.87 15.45
N ILE A 48 -17.62 1.39 15.27
CA ILE A 48 -18.62 1.50 16.36
C ILE A 48 -19.01 0.12 16.89
N CYS A 49 -19.22 -0.84 15.99
CA CYS A 49 -19.62 -2.19 16.37
C CYS A 49 -18.44 -3.09 16.76
N ASN A 50 -17.19 -2.60 16.66
CA ASN A 50 -15.96 -3.36 16.85
C ASN A 50 -15.96 -4.69 16.06
N MET A 51 -16.47 -4.65 14.82
CA MET A 51 -16.61 -5.81 13.94
C MET A 51 -15.86 -5.53 12.64
N PRO A 52 -14.64 -6.08 12.46
CA PRO A 52 -13.84 -5.88 11.25
C PRO A 52 -14.56 -6.34 9.99
N ILE A 53 -14.38 -5.61 8.89
CA ILE A 53 -14.94 -5.97 7.59
C ILE A 53 -14.06 -7.07 6.96
N PRO A 54 -14.62 -8.24 6.58
CA PRO A 54 -13.87 -9.28 5.89
C PRO A 54 -13.27 -8.78 4.57
N ALA A 55 -12.05 -9.19 4.25
CA ALA A 55 -11.36 -8.75 3.02
C ALA A 55 -12.13 -9.10 1.73
N ASN A 56 -12.83 -10.24 1.73
CA ASN A 56 -13.64 -10.74 0.62
C ASN A 56 -15.09 -10.23 0.63
N LYS A 57 -15.47 -9.34 1.55
CA LYS A 57 -16.81 -8.75 1.58
C LYS A 57 -17.05 -7.95 0.31
N ALA A 58 -18.16 -8.21 -0.38
CA ALA A 58 -18.52 -7.47 -1.58
C ALA A 58 -18.67 -5.97 -1.29
N ILE A 59 -18.31 -5.16 -2.29
CA ILE A 59 -18.34 -3.69 -2.31
C ILE A 59 -17.32 -3.03 -1.38
N VAL A 60 -17.28 -3.38 -0.09
CA VAL A 60 -16.53 -2.62 0.94
C VAL A 60 -15.33 -3.36 1.52
N GLY A 61 -15.12 -4.64 1.17
CA GLY A 61 -13.95 -5.39 1.59
C GLY A 61 -12.66 -4.83 0.98
N SER A 62 -11.55 -4.96 1.71
CA SER A 62 -10.23 -4.50 1.24
C SER A 62 -9.77 -5.18 -0.06
N GLY A 63 -10.30 -6.38 -0.35
CA GLY A 63 -10.06 -7.10 -1.60
C GLY A 63 -11.09 -6.84 -2.70
N ALA A 64 -12.14 -6.04 -2.47
CA ALA A 64 -13.26 -5.88 -3.41
C ALA A 64 -12.86 -5.30 -4.77
N PHE A 65 -11.76 -4.55 -4.81
CA PHE A 65 -11.21 -3.94 -6.03
C PHE A 65 -9.73 -4.28 -6.23
N ALA A 66 -9.22 -5.28 -5.51
CA ALA A 66 -7.82 -5.66 -5.57
C ALA A 66 -7.58 -6.66 -6.70
N HIS A 67 -6.64 -6.34 -7.59
CA HIS A 67 -6.21 -7.22 -8.69
C HIS A 67 -4.87 -7.87 -8.36
N SER A 68 -4.87 -9.17 -8.10
CA SER A 68 -3.71 -9.86 -7.52
C SER A 68 -2.96 -10.80 -8.46
N SER A 69 -3.46 -11.05 -9.68
CA SER A 69 -2.74 -11.85 -10.69
C SER A 69 -2.10 -10.92 -11.73
N GLY A 70 -0.89 -11.25 -12.20
CA GLY A 70 -0.18 -10.42 -13.17
C GLY A 70 -0.94 -10.22 -14.49
N ILE A 71 -1.72 -11.22 -14.92
CA ILE A 71 -2.59 -11.10 -16.10
C ILE A 71 -3.80 -10.18 -15.85
N HIS A 72 -4.35 -10.15 -14.64
CA HIS A 72 -5.44 -9.22 -14.31
C HIS A 72 -4.92 -7.80 -14.12
N GLN A 73 -3.71 -7.63 -13.58
CA GLN A 73 -3.05 -6.32 -13.48
C GLN A 73 -2.76 -5.75 -14.88
N ASP A 74 -2.19 -6.54 -15.79
CA ASP A 74 -1.97 -6.14 -17.20
C ASP A 74 -3.30 -5.84 -17.91
N GLY A 75 -4.33 -6.65 -17.67
CA GLY A 75 -5.68 -6.44 -18.20
C GLY A 75 -6.30 -5.11 -17.74
N VAL A 76 -6.18 -4.77 -16.47
CA VAL A 76 -6.67 -3.52 -15.89
C VAL A 76 -5.91 -2.30 -16.41
N LEU A 77 -4.59 -2.42 -16.60
CA LEU A 77 -3.77 -1.37 -17.20
C LEU A 77 -4.16 -1.08 -18.66
N LYS A 78 -4.58 -2.10 -19.41
CA LYS A 78 -5.00 -1.98 -20.82
C LYS A 78 -6.43 -1.47 -20.98
N ASN A 79 -7.37 -2.09 -20.28
CA ASN A 79 -8.76 -1.62 -20.19
C ASN A 79 -9.39 -2.10 -18.88
N ARG A 80 -9.60 -1.14 -17.98
CA ARG A 80 -10.11 -1.35 -16.63
C ARG A 80 -11.53 -1.93 -16.60
N GLU A 81 -12.36 -1.64 -17.60
CA GLU A 81 -13.75 -2.15 -17.71
C GLU A 81 -13.82 -3.68 -17.91
N ASN A 82 -12.73 -4.32 -18.35
CA ASN A 82 -12.70 -5.77 -18.56
C ASN A 82 -12.78 -6.57 -17.25
N TYR A 83 -12.35 -5.98 -16.14
CA TYR A 83 -12.24 -6.67 -14.85
C TYR A 83 -12.94 -5.93 -13.71
N GLU A 84 -13.33 -4.67 -13.92
CA GLU A 84 -14.07 -3.87 -12.94
C GLU A 84 -15.48 -3.55 -13.44
N ILE A 85 -16.48 -4.21 -12.87
CA ILE A 85 -17.90 -3.90 -13.13
C ILE A 85 -18.32 -2.53 -12.54
N MET A 86 -17.55 -2.03 -11.57
CA MET A 86 -17.73 -0.75 -10.92
C MET A 86 -16.40 -0.27 -10.34
N THR A 87 -16.24 1.03 -10.21
CA THR A 87 -14.98 1.61 -9.72
C THR A 87 -15.04 1.91 -8.21
N PRO A 88 -13.92 1.95 -7.50
CA PRO A 88 -13.83 2.36 -6.09
C PRO A 88 -14.41 3.73 -5.81
N GLU A 89 -14.18 4.67 -6.72
CA GLU A 89 -14.68 6.04 -6.62
C GLU A 89 -16.22 6.05 -6.63
N SER A 90 -16.85 5.05 -7.26
CA SER A 90 -18.32 4.93 -7.27
C SER A 90 -18.90 4.69 -5.86
N ILE A 91 -18.11 4.23 -4.89
CA ILE A 91 -18.52 4.07 -3.49
C ILE A 91 -17.84 5.05 -2.52
N GLY A 92 -17.13 6.04 -3.06
CA GLY A 92 -16.34 7.02 -2.30
C GLY A 92 -15.00 6.50 -1.79
N LEU A 93 -14.49 5.40 -2.36
CA LEU A 93 -13.14 4.94 -2.10
C LEU A 93 -12.18 5.64 -3.07
N ASN A 94 -11.54 6.71 -2.60
CA ASN A 94 -10.74 7.61 -3.44
C ASN A 94 -9.30 7.11 -3.74
N GLN A 95 -8.89 5.95 -3.21
CA GLN A 95 -7.57 5.39 -3.46
C GLN A 95 -7.62 3.87 -3.56
N ILE A 96 -7.34 3.35 -4.77
CA ILE A 96 -6.98 1.95 -4.95
C ILE A 96 -5.50 1.85 -4.62
N GLN A 97 -5.18 1.22 -3.50
CA GLN A 97 -3.84 0.72 -3.32
C GLN A 97 -3.68 -0.46 -4.27
N LEU A 98 -3.03 -0.23 -5.41
CA LEU A 98 -2.42 -1.29 -6.22
C LEU A 98 -1.51 -2.10 -5.28
N ASN A 99 -2.00 -3.24 -4.79
CA ASN A 99 -1.25 -4.08 -3.88
C ASN A 99 -0.13 -4.75 -4.66
N LEU A 100 1.09 -4.25 -4.47
CA LEU A 100 2.27 -4.84 -5.07
C LEU A 100 2.68 -6.08 -4.25
N THR A 101 2.68 -7.23 -4.92
CA THR A 101 3.00 -8.54 -4.34
C THR A 101 4.03 -9.24 -5.21
N SER A 102 4.54 -10.41 -4.81
CA SER A 102 5.55 -11.13 -5.62
C SER A 102 5.04 -11.60 -6.99
N ARG A 103 3.71 -11.54 -7.22
CA ARG A 103 3.08 -11.79 -8.52
C ARG A 103 2.92 -10.55 -9.39
N SER A 104 3.25 -9.37 -8.87
CA SER A 104 3.22 -8.13 -9.64
C SER A 104 4.39 -8.08 -10.61
N GLY A 105 4.09 -7.79 -11.88
CA GLY A 105 5.11 -7.69 -12.93
C GLY A 105 5.83 -6.34 -12.95
N ARG A 106 6.90 -6.25 -13.75
CA ARG A 106 7.69 -5.01 -13.96
C ARG A 106 6.82 -3.80 -14.32
N ALA A 107 5.79 -3.99 -15.14
CA ALA A 107 4.88 -2.91 -15.54
C ALA A 107 4.11 -2.31 -14.35
N ALA A 108 3.68 -3.13 -13.40
CA ALA A 108 2.96 -2.66 -12.21
C ALA A 108 3.88 -1.87 -11.27
N VAL A 109 5.12 -2.34 -11.08
CA VAL A 109 6.14 -1.60 -10.29
C VAL A 109 6.49 -0.27 -10.95
N LYS A 110 6.70 -0.26 -12.28
CA LYS A 110 6.96 0.96 -13.06
C LYS A 110 5.81 1.96 -12.97
N HIS A 111 4.58 1.50 -13.17
CA HIS A 111 3.39 2.36 -13.06
C HIS A 111 3.30 3.00 -11.67
N ARG A 112 3.56 2.23 -10.61
CA ARG A 112 3.53 2.78 -9.24
C ARG A 112 4.62 3.82 -9.01
N MET A 113 5.84 3.60 -9.51
CA MET A 113 6.92 4.60 -9.41
C MET A 113 6.56 5.90 -10.14
N ASP A 114 5.90 5.82 -11.30
CA ASP A 114 5.43 6.99 -12.05
C ASP A 114 4.31 7.74 -11.29
N GLU A 115 3.36 7.02 -10.70
CA GLU A 115 2.32 7.60 -9.82
C GLU A 115 2.91 8.30 -8.59
N MET A 116 4.03 7.79 -8.08
CA MET A 116 4.80 8.41 -6.98
C MET A 116 5.62 9.63 -7.45
N GLY A 117 5.70 9.89 -8.76
CA GLY A 117 6.40 11.04 -9.35
C GLY A 117 7.83 10.76 -9.79
N TYR A 118 8.27 9.49 -9.81
CA TYR A 118 9.63 9.10 -10.19
C TYR A 118 9.75 8.78 -11.67
N LYS A 119 10.74 9.38 -12.34
CA LYS A 119 11.07 9.09 -13.74
C LYS A 119 12.02 7.90 -13.84
N GLU A 120 11.94 7.18 -14.95
CA GLU A 120 12.83 6.03 -15.24
C GLU A 120 14.33 6.39 -15.24
N SER A 121 14.68 7.66 -15.41
CA SER A 121 16.07 8.11 -15.30
C SER A 121 16.60 8.18 -13.86
N GLU A 122 15.71 8.14 -12.86
CA GLU A 122 16.07 8.39 -11.46
C GLU A 122 16.46 7.10 -10.71
N TYR A 123 16.02 5.94 -11.22
CA TYR A 123 16.25 4.62 -10.64
C TYR A 123 16.50 3.57 -11.73
N ASN A 124 17.14 2.45 -11.38
CA ASN A 124 17.30 1.33 -12.28
C ASN A 124 16.15 0.33 -12.05
N LEU A 125 15.24 0.21 -13.03
CA LEU A 125 14.04 -0.64 -12.91
C LEU A 125 14.38 -2.13 -12.73
N ASP A 126 15.44 -2.64 -13.35
CA ASP A 126 15.81 -4.05 -13.22
C ASP A 126 16.32 -4.38 -11.82
N ASN A 127 17.23 -3.55 -11.29
CA ASN A 127 17.72 -3.71 -9.92
C ASN A 127 16.59 -3.55 -8.89
N LEU A 128 15.72 -2.56 -9.08
CA LEU A 128 14.54 -2.34 -8.25
C LEU A 128 13.63 -3.57 -8.28
N TYR A 129 13.36 -4.12 -9.46
CA TYR A 129 12.47 -5.26 -9.62
C TYR A 129 13.01 -6.55 -8.97
N ASP A 130 14.31 -6.81 -9.08
CA ASP A 130 14.95 -7.96 -8.43
C ASP A 130 14.91 -7.83 -6.89
N ALA A 131 15.11 -6.62 -6.37
CA ALA A 131 15.03 -6.36 -4.94
C ALA A 131 13.57 -6.39 -4.43
N PHE A 132 12.65 -5.89 -5.25
CA PHE A 132 11.21 -5.96 -5.04
C PHE A 132 10.72 -7.40 -4.90
N LEU A 133 11.10 -8.30 -5.80
CA LEU A 133 10.71 -9.71 -5.74
C LEU A 133 11.14 -10.36 -4.43
N LYS A 134 12.39 -10.14 -4.02
CA LYS A 134 12.94 -10.67 -2.75
C LYS A 134 12.18 -10.15 -1.54
N LEU A 135 11.83 -8.86 -1.53
CA LEU A 135 11.07 -8.28 -0.43
C LEU A 135 9.63 -8.77 -0.42
N ALA A 136 8.99 -8.84 -1.59
CA ALA A 136 7.61 -9.25 -1.74
C ALA A 136 7.41 -10.73 -1.37
N ASP A 137 8.35 -11.63 -1.69
CA ASP A 137 8.30 -13.03 -1.27
C ASP A 137 8.37 -13.18 0.26
N LYS A 138 9.09 -12.28 0.94
CA LYS A 138 9.27 -12.33 2.40
C LYS A 138 8.17 -11.60 3.17
N LYS A 139 7.74 -10.44 2.67
CA LYS A 139 6.78 -9.52 3.33
C LYS A 139 5.34 -9.73 2.85
N GLY A 140 5.14 -10.35 1.68
CA GLY A 140 3.85 -10.53 1.03
C GLY A 140 3.37 -9.29 0.27
N GLN A 141 3.35 -8.14 0.92
CA GLN A 141 2.95 -6.85 0.34
C GLN A 141 4.08 -5.82 0.45
N VAL A 142 4.30 -5.10 -0.64
CA VAL A 142 5.26 -3.99 -0.73
C VAL A 142 4.48 -2.68 -0.86
N PHE A 143 4.87 -1.69 -0.08
CA PHE A 143 4.27 -0.36 -0.03
C PHE A 143 5.20 0.66 -0.71
N ASP A 144 4.68 1.88 -0.94
CA ASP A 144 5.41 2.95 -1.63
C ASP A 144 6.74 3.29 -0.96
N TYR A 145 6.77 3.35 0.38
CA TYR A 145 8.01 3.59 1.13
C TYR A 145 9.03 2.46 0.98
N ASP A 146 8.59 1.22 0.75
CA ASP A 146 9.50 0.11 0.49
C ASP A 146 10.10 0.25 -0.91
N LEU A 147 9.29 0.59 -1.91
CA LEU A 147 9.77 0.80 -3.29
C LEU A 147 10.81 1.91 -3.35
N GLU A 148 10.53 3.04 -2.70
CA GLU A 148 11.45 4.17 -2.60
C GLU A 148 12.77 3.74 -1.94
N ALA A 149 12.70 3.03 -0.81
CA ALA A 149 13.90 2.50 -0.16
C ALA A 149 14.69 1.56 -1.10
N LEU A 150 14.02 0.62 -1.77
CA LEU A 150 14.66 -0.32 -2.69
C LEU A 150 15.29 0.38 -3.91
N ALA A 151 14.69 1.47 -4.40
CA ALA A 151 15.20 2.23 -5.54
C ALA A 151 16.49 3.00 -5.21
N PHE A 152 16.66 3.44 -3.96
CA PHE A 152 17.75 4.35 -3.57
C PHE A 152 18.75 3.76 -2.57
N ILE A 153 18.54 2.55 -2.04
CA ILE A 153 19.49 1.85 -1.15
C ILE A 153 20.91 1.80 -1.72
N GLY A 154 21.05 1.60 -3.04
CA GLY A 154 22.37 1.55 -3.69
C GLY A 154 23.08 2.90 -3.76
N LYS A 155 22.35 4.01 -3.91
CA LYS A 155 22.93 5.37 -3.95
C LYS A 155 23.47 5.80 -2.57
N GLN A 156 22.88 5.29 -1.49
CA GLN A 156 23.36 5.59 -0.13
C GLN A 156 24.75 5.00 0.18
N GLN A 157 25.19 3.95 -0.53
CA GLN A 157 26.53 3.41 -0.37
C GLN A 157 27.63 4.24 -1.06
N GLU A 158 27.26 5.11 -2.01
CA GLU A 158 28.20 5.99 -2.72
C GLU A 158 28.41 7.32 -1.98
N GLU A 159 27.46 7.73 -1.15
CA GLU A 159 27.61 8.88 -0.25
C GLU A 159 28.58 8.53 0.89
N PRO A 160 29.64 9.33 1.14
CA PRO A 160 30.57 9.04 2.21
C PRO A 160 29.86 9.05 3.56
N GLU A 161 29.96 7.96 4.32
CA GLU A 161 29.44 7.88 5.69
C GLU A 161 30.06 8.99 6.57
N HIS A 162 29.32 10.08 6.77
CA HIS A 162 29.79 11.22 7.56
C HIS A 162 29.73 10.97 9.07
N PHE A 163 28.79 10.14 9.51
CA PHE A 163 28.53 9.86 10.92
C PHE A 163 28.33 8.36 11.14
N ARG A 164 28.98 7.82 12.17
CA ARG A 164 28.82 6.43 12.60
C ARG A 164 28.25 6.37 14.02
N LEU A 165 27.29 5.50 14.25
CA LEU A 165 26.80 5.22 15.60
C LEU A 165 27.78 4.25 16.27
N ASP A 166 28.57 4.74 17.22
CA ASP A 166 29.54 3.89 17.93
C ASP A 166 28.88 3.13 19.08
N TYR A 167 27.91 3.75 19.76
CA TYR A 167 27.27 3.15 20.93
C TYR A 167 25.83 3.64 21.13
N PHE A 168 24.93 2.70 21.42
CA PHE A 168 23.54 2.95 21.78
C PHE A 168 23.13 2.05 22.94
N SER A 169 22.61 2.64 24.01
CA SER A 169 22.10 1.93 25.17
C SER A 169 20.79 2.53 25.64
N VAL A 170 19.84 1.65 25.95
CA VAL A 170 18.51 1.99 26.46
C VAL A 170 18.26 1.15 27.70
N GLN A 171 17.88 1.80 28.80
CA GLN A 171 17.37 1.16 30.00
C GLN A 171 15.95 1.67 30.28
N SER A 172 15.04 0.74 30.58
CA SER A 172 13.63 1.02 30.89
C SER A 172 13.13 0.03 31.95
N GLY A 173 12.29 0.50 32.87
CA GLY A 173 11.69 -0.31 33.92
C GLY A 173 10.40 0.33 34.43
N SER A 174 9.56 -0.45 35.12
CA SER A 174 8.23 -0.01 35.56
C SER A 174 8.26 1.09 36.64
N ASN A 175 9.37 1.18 37.37
CA ASN A 175 9.62 2.20 38.41
C ASN A 175 10.84 3.09 38.08
N ASP A 176 11.43 2.94 36.89
CA ASP A 176 12.61 3.70 36.46
C ASP A 176 12.25 4.64 35.31
N ILE A 177 12.78 5.85 35.33
CA ILE A 177 12.62 6.81 34.24
C ILE A 177 13.46 6.32 33.06
N ALA A 178 12.82 6.10 31.91
CA ALA A 178 13.49 5.64 30.70
C ALA A 178 14.63 6.60 30.31
N THR A 179 15.86 6.08 30.24
CA THR A 179 17.04 6.86 29.88
C THR A 179 17.72 6.21 28.68
N GLY A 180 17.89 6.99 27.60
CA GLY A 180 18.62 6.58 26.41
C GLY A 180 19.93 7.35 26.28
N ARG A 181 21.05 6.65 26.06
CA ARG A 181 22.35 7.28 25.76
C ARG A 181 22.79 6.92 24.35
N ARG A 182 23.06 7.95 23.54
CA ARG A 182 23.60 7.81 22.19
C ARG A 182 24.96 8.49 22.10
N GLN A 183 25.95 7.79 21.55
CA GLN A 183 27.25 8.36 21.21
C GLN A 183 27.50 8.15 19.71
N THR A 184 27.79 9.25 19.01
CA THR A 184 28.09 9.23 17.57
C THR A 184 29.53 9.65 17.35
N GLY A 185 30.22 8.96 16.44
CA GLY A 185 31.57 9.27 16.00
C GLY A 185 31.54 9.97 14.66
N LEU A 186 32.41 10.97 14.50
CA LEU A 186 32.68 11.63 13.21
C LEU A 186 33.83 10.91 12.51
N TRP A 187 33.59 10.43 11.29
CA TRP A 187 34.63 9.80 10.50
C TRP A 187 35.52 10.88 9.85
N ARG A 188 36.67 11.19 10.45
CA ARG A 188 37.66 12.10 9.84
C ARG A 188 38.56 11.31 8.90
N ARG A 189 38.43 11.56 7.60
CA ARG A 189 39.33 11.07 6.56
C ARG A 189 40.75 11.56 6.87
N SER A 190 41.66 10.66 7.26
CA SER A 190 43.08 11.01 7.37
C SER A 190 43.62 11.23 5.96
N GLN A 191 43.96 12.48 5.62
CA GLN A 191 44.79 12.73 4.44
C GLN A 191 46.21 12.26 4.79
N SER A 192 46.57 11.05 4.35
CA SER A 192 47.97 10.69 4.19
C SER A 192 48.54 11.49 3.01
N ARG A 193 49.01 12.71 3.27
CA ARG A 193 49.95 13.38 2.38
C ARG A 193 51.27 12.62 2.44
N SER A 194 51.46 11.67 1.53
CA SER A 194 52.77 11.16 1.19
C SER A 194 53.62 12.32 0.67
N ARG A 195 54.59 12.75 1.47
CA ARG A 195 55.74 13.52 0.98
C ARG A 195 56.51 12.61 0.02
N GLN A 196 56.38 12.81 -1.28
CA GLN A 196 57.42 12.43 -2.23
C GLN A 196 58.47 13.54 -2.25
N ARG A 197 59.73 13.09 -2.29
CA ARG A 197 60.96 13.87 -2.24
C ARG A 197 61.13 14.80 -3.44
#